data_AF-A0A2M7JX21-F1
#
_entry.id   AF-A0A2M7JX21-F1
#
_cell.length_a   1.000
_cell.length_b   1.000
_cell.length_c   1.000
_cell.angle_alpha   90.00
_cell.angle_beta   90.00
_cell.angle_gamma   90.00
#
_symmetry.space_group_name_H-M   'P 1'
#
loop_
_entity.id
_entity.type
_entity.pdbx_description
1 polymer ?
#
loop_
_entity_poly.entity_id
_entity_poly.type
_entity_poly.pdbx_seq_one_letter_code
_entity_poly.pdbx_strand_id
1 'polypeptide(L)'
;MVLINFLLFAAIMITAFFSVSGYILNGIGRPGLPEWCVGFIDLQRGVALAIGSLFLARVGAYVSFKTHPFRLKKLFAFFVILISIYMLMK
;
A
#
# COMPACT_ATOMS: atom_id res chain seq x y z
N MET A 1 8.06 -6.50 -24.96
CA MET A 1 7.04 -6.31 -23.91
C MET A 1 7.28 -7.18 -22.67
N VAL A 2 7.60 -8.48 -22.81
CA VAL A 2 7.84 -9.39 -21.65
C VAL A 2 9.02 -8.98 -20.76
N LEU A 3 10.15 -8.57 -21.36
CA LEU A 3 11.36 -8.16 -20.63
C LEU A 3 11.13 -6.94 -19.71
N ILE A 4 10.31 -5.97 -20.16
CA ILE A 4 9.98 -4.75 -19.40
C ILE A 4 9.13 -5.08 -18.16
N ASN A 5 8.15 -5.97 -18.29
CA ASN A 5 7.34 -6.41 -17.16
C ASN A 5 8.20 -7.12 -16.09
N PHE A 6 9.12 -7.98 -16.52
CA PHE A 6 10.03 -8.66 -15.60
C PHE A 6 10.92 -7.67 -14.81
N LEU A 7 11.46 -6.66 -15.49
CA LEU A 7 12.27 -5.62 -14.85
C LEU A 7 11.48 -4.80 -13.83
N LEU A 8 10.20 -4.48 -14.11
CA LEU A 8 9.33 -3.79 -13.17
C LEU A 8 9.07 -4.61 -11.91
N PHE A 9 8.74 -5.90 -12.06
CA PHE A 9 8.55 -6.78 -10.90
C PHE A 9 9.84 -6.93 -10.09
N ALA A 10 10.98 -7.13 -10.75
CA ALA A 10 12.27 -7.23 -10.09
C ALA A 10 12.61 -5.95 -9.30
N ALA A 11 12.41 -4.77 -9.90
CA ALA A 11 12.66 -3.49 -9.24
C ALA A 11 11.79 -3.30 -7.99
N ILE A 12 10.50 -3.64 -8.05
CA ILE A 12 9.56 -3.58 -6.92
C ILE A 12 10.00 -4.53 -5.80
N MET A 13 10.39 -5.76 -6.13
CA MET A 13 10.84 -6.74 -5.14
C MET A 13 12.14 -6.30 -4.46
N ILE A 14 13.10 -5.76 -5.23
CA ILE A 14 14.37 -5.25 -4.68
C ILE A 14 14.11 -4.06 -3.74
N THR A 15 13.34 -3.06 -4.18
CA THR A 15 13.05 -1.88 -3.33
C THR A 15 12.25 -2.26 -2.09
N ALA A 16 11.28 -3.16 -2.19
CA ALA A 16 10.54 -3.65 -1.03
C ALA A 16 11.48 -4.32 -0.02
N PHE A 17 12.38 -5.18 -0.48
CA PHE A 17 13.32 -5.89 0.40
C PHE A 17 14.26 -4.92 1.14
N PHE A 18 14.87 -3.98 0.42
CA PHE A 18 15.74 -2.96 1.02
C PHE A 18 14.97 -2.01 1.96
N SER A 19 13.74 -1.64 1.59
CA SER A 19 12.90 -0.79 2.42
C SER A 19 12.56 -1.46 3.75
N VAL A 20 12.04 -2.69 3.72
CA VAL A 20 11.72 -3.46 4.93
C VAL A 20 12.96 -3.64 5.80
N SER A 21 14.09 -4.03 5.20
CA SER A 21 15.36 -4.19 5.92
C SER A 21 15.82 -2.87 6.57
N GLY A 22 15.70 -1.74 5.87
CA GLY A 22 16.02 -0.41 6.39
C GLY A 22 15.13 0.03 7.55
N TYR A 23 13.84 -0.32 7.52
CA TYR A 23 12.88 -0.07 8.60
C TYR A 23 13.16 -0.93 9.85
N ILE A 24 13.58 -2.18 9.65
CA ILE A 24 14.00 -3.06 10.74
C ILE A 24 15.26 -2.49 11.39
N LEU A 25 16.31 -2.22 10.60
CA LEU A 25 17.61 -1.75 11.09
C LEU A 25 17.52 -0.40 11.80
N ASN A 26 16.71 0.54 11.30
CA ASN A 26 16.49 1.83 11.97
C ASN A 26 15.68 1.73 13.28
N GLY A 27 14.92 0.65 13.45
CA GLY A 27 14.07 0.45 14.63
C GLY A 27 14.76 -0.27 15.78
N ILE A 28 15.94 -0.87 15.57
CA ILE A 28 16.70 -1.57 16.61
C ILE A 28 17.36 -0.52 17.51
N GLY A 29 16.97 -0.48 18.79
CA GLY A 29 17.62 0.35 19.83
C GLY A 29 16.87 1.61 20.26
N ARG A 30 15.60 1.82 19.88
CA ARG A 30 14.77 2.90 20.45
C ARG A 30 14.07 2.44 21.74
N PRO A 31 14.30 3.10 22.89
CA PRO A 31 13.64 2.78 24.15
C PRO A 31 12.21 3.31 24.12
N GLY A 32 11.22 2.41 24.21
CA GLY A 32 9.79 2.76 24.25
C GLY A 32 8.90 1.97 23.27
N LEU A 33 9.44 1.00 22.53
CA LEU A 33 8.63 0.15 21.65
C LEU A 33 8.12 -1.10 22.39
N PRO A 34 6.83 -1.46 22.25
CA PRO A 34 6.26 -2.69 22.81
C PRO A 34 7.03 -3.93 22.33
N GLU A 35 7.13 -4.98 23.15
CA GLU A 35 7.86 -6.24 22.87
C GLU A 35 7.41 -6.97 21.59
N TRP A 36 6.28 -6.57 21.01
CA TRP A 36 5.66 -7.16 19.82
C TRP A 36 6.10 -6.49 18.51
N CYS A 37 6.91 -5.42 18.59
CA CYS A 37 7.43 -4.70 17.42
C CYS A 37 8.86 -5.15 17.10
N VAL A 38 9.09 -5.62 15.87
CA VAL A 38 10.45 -5.88 15.36
C VAL A 38 10.93 -4.63 14.64
N GLY A 39 11.61 -3.74 15.37
CA GLY A 39 11.94 -2.40 14.87
C GLY A 39 10.70 -1.51 14.73
N PHE A 40 10.61 -0.69 13.68
CA PHE A 40 9.42 0.15 13.40
C PHE A 40 8.20 -0.63 12.86
N ILE A 41 8.35 -1.93 12.63
CA ILE A 41 7.30 -2.77 12.06
C ILE A 41 6.50 -3.39 13.20
N ASP A 42 5.33 -2.83 13.43
CA ASP A 42 4.31 -3.41 14.31
C ASP A 42 3.63 -4.56 13.57
N LEU A 43 4.01 -5.79 13.94
CA LEU A 43 3.54 -7.01 13.28
C LEU A 43 2.01 -7.13 13.37
N GLN A 44 1.43 -6.71 14.50
CA GLN A 44 -0.01 -6.75 14.76
C GLN A 44 -0.77 -5.80 13.81
N ARG A 45 -0.31 -4.54 13.70
CA ARG A 45 -0.91 -3.56 12.79
C ARG A 45 -0.68 -3.93 11.33
N GLY A 46 0.48 -4.48 11.01
CA GLY A 46 0.80 -4.99 9.68
C GLY A 46 -0.16 -6.10 9.25
N VAL A 47 -0.45 -7.05 10.13
CA VAL A 47 -1.43 -8.13 9.88
C VAL A 47 -2.84 -7.56 9.70
N ALA A 48 -3.26 -6.63 10.56
CA ALA A 48 -4.56 -5.98 10.41
C ALA A 48 -4.70 -5.23 9.06
N LEU A 49 -3.65 -4.51 8.63
CA LEU A 49 -3.61 -3.84 7.33
C LEU A 49 -3.58 -4.85 6.17
N ALA A 50 -2.84 -5.94 6.29
CA ALA A 50 -2.78 -6.98 5.26
C ALA A 50 -4.16 -7.62 5.04
N ILE A 51 -4.85 -7.99 6.12
CA ILE A 51 -6.20 -8.56 6.07
C ILE A 51 -7.16 -7.53 5.45
N GLY A 52 -7.13 -6.30 5.94
CA GLY A 52 -7.96 -5.21 5.40
C GLY A 52 -7.73 -5.01 3.90
N SER A 53 -6.47 -4.95 3.47
CA SER A 53 -6.07 -4.77 2.07
C SER A 53 -6.53 -5.93 1.18
N LEU A 54 -6.40 -7.18 1.64
CA LEU A 54 -6.87 -8.36 0.89
C LEU A 54 -8.40 -8.34 0.70
N PHE A 55 -9.15 -8.02 1.75
CA PHE A 55 -10.61 -7.86 1.66
C PHE A 55 -10.99 -6.72 0.72
N LEU A 56 -10.36 -5.56 0.88
CA LEU A 56 -10.63 -4.38 0.06
C LEU A 56 -10.25 -4.61 -1.41
N ALA A 57 -9.16 -5.33 -1.68
CA ALA A 57 -8.73 -5.68 -3.04
C ALA A 57 -9.75 -6.57 -3.74
N ARG A 58 -10.33 -7.54 -3.04
CA ARG A 58 -11.38 -8.41 -3.59
C ARG A 58 -12.66 -7.64 -3.88
N VAL A 59 -13.10 -6.81 -2.93
CA VAL A 59 -14.28 -5.94 -3.09
C VAL A 59 -14.06 -4.95 -4.23
N GLY A 60 -12.90 -4.31 -4.28
CA GLY A 60 -12.51 -3.37 -5.33
C GLY A 60 -12.48 -4.02 -6.72
N ALA A 61 -11.91 -5.22 -6.84
CA ALA A 61 -11.93 -5.98 -8.08
C ALA A 61 -13.37 -6.31 -8.53
N TYR A 62 -14.22 -6.78 -7.60
CA TYR A 62 -15.62 -7.08 -7.90
C TYR A 62 -16.41 -5.85 -8.38
N VAL A 63 -16.23 -4.71 -7.70
CA VAL A 63 -16.87 -3.43 -8.08
C VAL A 63 -16.36 -2.95 -9.44
N SER A 64 -15.06 -3.14 -9.73
CA SER A 64 -14.44 -2.78 -11.01
C SER A 64 -15.00 -3.61 -12.18
N PHE A 65 -15.21 -4.91 -12.00
CA PHE A 65 -15.80 -5.77 -13.03
C PHE A 65 -17.28 -5.48 -13.31
N LYS A 66 -18.05 -5.07 -12.29
CA LYS A 66 -19.49 -4.77 -12.42
C LYS A 66 -19.76 -3.35 -12.95
N THR A 67 -18.76 -2.48 -12.96
CA THR A 67 -18.91 -1.07 -13.31
C THR A 67 -18.34 -0.80 -14.70
N HIS A 68 -19.18 -0.31 -15.62
CA HIS A 68 -18.77 0.06 -16.98
C HIS A 68 -17.53 0.99 -16.93
N PRO A 69 -16.45 0.71 -17.70
CA PRO A 69 -15.13 1.35 -17.55
C PRO A 69 -15.17 2.89 -17.61
N PHE A 70 -16.16 3.44 -18.32
CA PHE A 70 -16.37 4.89 -18.41
C PHE A 70 -16.80 5.54 -17.08
N ARG A 71 -17.64 4.87 -16.27
CA ARG A 71 -18.08 5.39 -14.97
C ARG A 71 -16.99 5.28 -13.92
N LEU A 72 -16.19 4.22 -13.97
CA LEU A 72 -15.10 3.99 -13.02
C LEU A 72 -14.01 5.06 -13.15
N LYS A 73 -13.63 5.40 -14.39
CA LYS A 73 -12.63 6.45 -14.65
C LYS A 73 -13.09 7.82 -14.14
N LYS A 74 -14.38 8.14 -14.30
CA LYS A 74 -14.98 9.39 -13.81
C LYS A 74 -15.04 9.43 -12.28
N LEU A 75 -15.39 8.30 -11.63
CA LEU A 75 -15.41 8.18 -10.18
C LEU A 75 -14.01 8.34 -9.57
N PHE A 76 -13.00 7.70 -10.18
CA PHE A 76 -11.61 7.83 -9.74
C PHE A 76 -11.10 9.27 -9.88
N ALA A 77 -11.36 9.92 -11.02
CA ALA A 77 -11.01 11.32 -11.23
C ALA A 77 -11.68 12.24 -10.20
N PHE A 78 -12.97 12.03 -9.91
CA PHE A 78 -13.68 12.78 -8.89
C PHE A 78 -13.09 12.58 -7.48
N PHE A 79 -12.75 11.33 -7.14
CA PHE A 79 -12.12 11.01 -5.86
C PHE A 79 -10.74 11.69 -5.70
N VAL A 80 -9.92 11.70 -6.75
CA VAL A 80 -8.62 12.40 -6.75
C VAL A 80 -8.82 13.90 -6.58
N ILE A 81 -9.75 14.53 -7.31
CA ILE A 81 -10.03 15.97 -7.17
C ILE A 81 -10.44 16.30 -5.73
N LEU A 82 -11.31 15.48 -5.14
CA LEU A 82 -11.77 15.65 -3.76
C LEU A 82 -10.62 15.56 -2.76
N ILE A 83 -9.72 14.57 -2.90
CA ILE A 83 -8.52 14.44 -2.05
C ILE A 83 -7.58 15.62 -2.24
N SER A 84 -7.33 16.05 -3.47
CA SER A 84 -6.46 17.19 -3.77
C SER A 84 -6.98 18.46 -3.10
N ILE A 85 -8.28 18.72 -3.16
CA ILE A 85 -8.91 19.85 -2.48
C ILE A 85 -8.77 19.69 -0.96
N TYR A 86 -9.02 18.49 -0.41
CA TYR A 86 -8.86 18.23 1.02
C TYR A 86 -7.43 18.47 1.52
N MET A 87 -6.41 18.02 0.78
CA MET A 87 -5.00 18.28 1.12
C MET A 87 -4.63 19.76 1.04
N LEU A 88 -5.25 20.53 0.14
CA LEU A 88 -5.04 21.98 0.04
C LEU A 88 -5.75 22.75 1.15
N MET A 89 -6.88 22.24 1.63
CA MET A 89 -7.69 22.86 2.68
C MET A 89 -7.27 22.44 4.09
N LYS A 90 -6.41 21.41 4.22
CA LYS A 90 -5.87 20.87 5.46
C LYS A 90 -4.51 21.48 5.78
#